data_AF-A0A9D7CE39-F1
#
_entry.id   AF-A0A9D7CE39-F1
#
_cell.length_a   1.000
_cell.length_b   1.000
_cell.length_c   1.000
_cell.angle_alpha   90.00
_cell.angle_beta   90.00
_cell.angle_gamma   90.00
#
_symmetry.space_group_name_H-M   'P 1'
#
loop_
_entity.id
_entity.type
_entity.pdbx_description
1 polymer ?
#
loop_
_entity_poly.entity_id
_entity_poly.type
_entity_poly.pdbx_seq_one_letter_code
_entity_poly.pdbx_strand_id
1 'polypeptide(L)' 'MSAECPLRTRPGLERTRRVRDHQAECFIRTLLHAWDYAQAYGGSLYRTRALSTYLRVYNTERLHTALDFLAPLQRPAAR' A
#
# COMPACT_ATOMS: atom_id res chain seq x y z
N MET A 1 -30.81 -19.08 10.89
CA MET A 1 -29.84 -20.12 11.29
C MET A 1 -28.62 -19.96 10.41
N SER A 2 -27.53 -19.54 11.03
CA SER A 2 -26.29 -19.07 10.42
C SER A 2 -25.64 -20.14 9.54
N ALA A 3 -25.35 -19.80 8.30
CA ALA A 3 -24.39 -20.55 7.50
C ALA A 3 -22.99 -19.98 7.80
N GLU A 4 -22.37 -20.48 8.86
CA GLU A 4 -20.93 -20.32 9.08
C GLU A 4 -20.23 -21.08 7.94
N CYS A 5 -19.83 -20.36 6.91
CA CYS A 5 -19.00 -20.90 5.85
C CYS A 5 -17.60 -21.13 6.43
N PRO A 6 -17.12 -22.38 6.57
CA PRO A 6 -15.80 -22.59 7.14
C PRO A 6 -14.80 -22.22 6.05
N LEU A 7 -14.17 -21.06 6.20
CA LEU A 7 -12.96 -20.72 5.45
C LEU A 7 -11.90 -21.76 5.80
N ARG A 8 -11.86 -22.84 5.02
CA ARG A 8 -10.83 -23.88 5.07
C ARG A 8 -9.51 -23.24 4.72
N THR A 9 -8.89 -22.68 5.73
CA THR A 9 -7.65 -21.93 5.67
C THR A 9 -6.52 -22.95 5.52
N ARG A 10 -5.82 -22.87 4.39
CA ARG A 10 -4.66 -23.72 4.10
C ARG A 10 -3.46 -23.07 4.81
N PRO A 11 -2.69 -23.76 5.68
CA PRO A 11 -1.61 -23.20 6.52
C PRO A 11 -0.64 -22.20 5.86
N GLY A 12 -0.42 -22.28 4.55
CA GLY A 12 0.41 -21.35 3.78
C GLY A 12 -0.31 -20.09 3.26
N LEU A 13 -1.63 -20.14 3.08
CA LEU A 13 -2.43 -19.04 2.53
C LEU A 13 -2.70 -17.96 3.58
N GLU A 14 -2.98 -18.33 4.84
CA GLU A 14 -3.11 -17.36 5.94
C GLU A 14 -1.84 -16.56 6.18
N ARG A 15 -0.66 -17.20 6.15
CA ARG A 15 0.61 -16.47 6.31
C ARG A 15 0.82 -15.47 5.19
N THR A 16 0.64 -15.89 3.93
CA THR A 16 0.82 -15.01 2.77
C THR A 16 -0.26 -13.92 2.70
N ARG A 17 -1.53 -14.25 2.99
CA ARG A 17 -2.63 -13.28 3.08
C ARG A 17 -2.41 -12.27 4.20
N ARG A 18 -2.06 -12.73 5.41
CA ARG A 18 -1.79 -11.87 6.57
C ARG A 18 -0.62 -10.93 6.32
N VAL A 19 0.45 -11.40 5.66
CA VAL A 19 1.58 -10.54 5.28
C VAL A 19 1.17 -9.51 4.21
N ARG A 20 0.38 -9.90 3.20
CA ARG A 20 -0.14 -8.94 2.20
C ARG A 20 -1.06 -7.91 2.80
N ASP A 21 -1.96 -8.31 3.70
CA ASP A 21 -2.89 -7.41 4.38
C ASP A 21 -2.11 -6.42 5.27
N HIS A 22 -1.09 -6.89 6.01
CA HIS A 22 -0.23 -6.03 6.82
C HIS A 22 0.65 -5.08 5.99
N GLN A 23 1.15 -5.54 4.84
CA GLN A 23 1.90 -4.68 3.90
C GLN A 23 0.99 -3.60 3.30
N ALA A 24 -0.25 -3.93 2.95
CA ALA A 24 -1.23 -2.96 2.47
C ALA A 24 -1.57 -1.93 3.56
N GLU A 25 -1.76 -2.37 4.80
CA GLU A 25 -2.03 -1.47 5.93
C GLU A 25 -0.85 -0.52 6.20
N CYS A 26 0.38 -1.04 6.24
CA CYS A 26 1.58 -0.23 6.43
C CYS A 26 1.75 0.78 5.28
N PHE A 27 1.46 0.36 4.04
CA PHE A 27 1.44 1.23 2.87
C PHE A 27 0.41 2.35 3.03
N ILE A 28 -0.85 2.03 3.33
CA ILE A 28 -1.93 3.03 3.49
C ILE A 28 -1.58 4.03 4.60
N ARG A 29 -1.07 3.57 5.74
CA ARG A 29 -0.64 4.47 6.83
C ARG A 29 0.50 5.39 6.41
N THR A 30 1.52 4.84 5.75
CA THR A 30 2.65 5.62 5.22
C THR A 30 2.20 6.63 4.18
N LEU A 31 1.26 6.23 3.33
CA LEU A 31 0.66 7.09 2.31
C LEU A 31 -0.08 8.24 2.96
N LEU A 32 -0.94 7.98 3.95
CA LEU A 32 -1.67 9.01 4.67
C LEU A 32 -0.73 10.01 5.33
N HIS A 33 0.30 9.56 6.04
CA HIS A 33 1.27 10.45 6.67
C HIS A 33 2.05 11.28 5.66
N ALA A 34 2.67 10.64 4.67
CA ALA A 34 3.49 11.36 3.69
C ALA A 34 2.64 12.28 2.80
N TRP A 35 1.38 11.93 2.54
CA TRP A 35 0.44 12.75 1.76
C TRP A 35 -0.07 13.96 2.54
N ASP A 36 -0.38 13.77 3.83
CA ASP A 36 -0.91 14.83 4.70
C ASP A 36 0.15 15.87 5.04
N TYR A 37 1.40 15.44 5.26
CA TYR A 37 2.52 16.36 5.52
C TYR A 37 3.15 16.96 4.26
N ALA A 38 2.80 16.50 3.05
CA ALA A 38 3.44 16.99 1.83
C ALA A 38 3.06 18.43 1.49
N GLN A 39 1.78 18.81 1.68
CA GLN A 39 1.25 20.11 1.29
C GLN A 39 -0.03 20.47 2.06
N ALA A 40 -0.24 21.78 2.29
CA ALA A 40 -1.52 22.30 2.75
C ALA A 40 -2.52 22.36 1.58
N TYR A 41 -3.44 21.39 1.49
CA TYR A 41 -4.47 21.40 0.45
C TYR A 41 -5.59 22.39 0.83
N GLY A 42 -5.94 23.30 -0.08
CA GLY A 42 -7.05 24.25 0.11
C GLY A 42 -8.46 23.62 0.17
N GLY A 43 -8.57 22.29 0.09
CA GLY A 43 -9.82 21.55 0.19
C GLY A 43 -9.71 20.09 -0.23
N SER A 44 -10.72 19.30 0.14
CA SER A 44 -10.75 17.85 -0.12
C SER A 44 -10.69 17.49 -1.62
N LEU A 45 -11.36 18.27 -2.48
CA LEU A 45 -11.36 18.04 -3.93
C LEU A 45 -9.95 18.17 -4.55
N TYR A 46 -9.18 19.18 -4.11
CA TYR A 46 -7.81 19.40 -4.58
C TYR A 46 -6.89 18.28 -4.08
N ARG A 47 -7.09 17.83 -2.83
CA ARG A 47 -6.42 16.65 -2.26
C ARG A 47 -6.70 15.38 -3.08
N THR A 48 -7.95 15.09 -3.44
CA THR A 48 -8.26 13.87 -4.22
C THR A 48 -7.65 13.90 -5.62
N ARG A 49 -7.62 15.07 -6.27
CA ARG A 49 -7.01 15.20 -7.61
C ARG A 49 -5.49 15.02 -7.57
N ALA A 50 -4.85 15.59 -6.56
CA ALA A 50 -3.40 15.51 -6.44
C ALA A 50 -2.93 14.11 -5.97
N LEU A 51 -3.80 13.32 -5.32
CA LEU A 51 -3.52 11.95 -4.89
C LEU A 51 -3.09 11.04 -6.05
N SER A 52 -3.75 11.11 -7.20
CA SER A 52 -3.40 10.26 -8.36
C SER A 52 -1.98 10.54 -8.86
N THR A 53 -1.57 11.81 -8.91
CA THR A 53 -0.21 12.21 -9.28
C THR A 53 0.80 11.72 -8.25
N TYR A 54 0.49 11.88 -6.97
CA TYR A 54 1.37 11.42 -5.90
C TYR A 54 1.53 9.90 -5.88
N LEU A 55 0.46 9.14 -6.10
CA LEU A 55 0.53 7.68 -6.22
C LEU A 55 1.45 7.26 -7.36
N ARG A 56 1.40 7.96 -8.51
CA ARG A 56 2.32 7.67 -9.62
C ARG A 56 3.77 7.86 -9.16
N VAL A 57 4.11 9.06 -8.68
CA VAL A 57 5.47 9.40 -8.23
C VAL A 57 5.96 8.44 -7.12
N TYR A 58 5.11 8.13 -6.14
CA TYR A 58 5.45 7.21 -5.06
C TYR A 58 5.78 5.81 -5.57
N ASN A 59 5.02 5.30 -6.56
CA ASN A 59 5.23 3.95 -7.07
C ASN A 59 6.35 3.85 -8.12
N THR A 60 6.68 4.93 -8.81
CA THR A 60 7.64 4.92 -9.94
C THR A 60 8.97 5.60 -9.66
N GLU A 61 9.02 6.59 -8.76
CA GLU A 61 10.19 7.45 -8.58
C GLU A 61 10.76 7.40 -7.16
N ARG A 62 9.94 7.05 -6.15
CA ARG A 62 10.41 7.03 -4.76
C ARG A 62 11.30 5.82 -4.50
N LEU A 63 12.58 6.09 -4.25
CA LEU A 63 13.55 5.06 -3.88
C LEU A 63 13.32 4.62 -2.44
N HIS A 64 13.21 3.31 -2.20
CA HIS A 64 13.05 2.75 -0.87
C HIS A 64 14.33 1.99 -0.46
N THR A 65 14.93 2.38 0.67
CA THR A 65 16.10 1.70 1.23
C THR A 65 15.83 0.23 1.57
N ALA A 66 14.60 -0.10 1.97
CA ALA A 66 14.16 -1.47 2.23
C ALA A 66 13.98 -2.32 0.96
N LEU A 67 14.10 -1.71 -0.23
CA LEU A 67 13.95 -2.35 -1.54
C LEU A 67 15.21 -2.11 -2.41
N ASP A 68 16.39 -2.01 -1.80
CA ASP A 68 17.66 -1.75 -2.52
C ASP A 68 17.64 -0.47 -3.38
N PHE A 69 16.98 0.58 -2.87
CA PHE A 69 16.76 1.84 -3.59
C PHE A 69 15.95 1.69 -4.88
N LEU A 70 15.16 0.62 -5.03
CA LEU A 70 14.21 0.48 -6.12
C LEU A 70 12.87 1.12 -5.74
N ALA A 71 12.16 1.63 -6.75
CA ALA A 71 10.76 2.02 -6.59
C ALA A 71 9.88 0.76 -6.42
N PRO A 72 8.71 0.86 -5.75
CA PRO A 72 7.86 -0.30 -5.47
C PRO A 72 7.50 -1.12 -6.71
N LEU A 73 7.26 -0.45 -7.85
CA LEU A 73 6.92 -1.10 -9.12
C LEU A 73 8.13 -1.76 -9.81
N GLN A 74 9.34 -1.33 -9.50
CA GLN A 74 10.58 -1.87 -10.06
C GLN A 74 11.04 -3.15 -9.35
N ARG A 75 10.37 -3.54 -8.26
CA ARG A 75 10.67 -4.78 -7.55
C ARG A 75 10.34 -5.98 -8.45
N PRO A 76 11.33 -6.82 -8.83
CA PRO A 76 11.00 -8.11 -9.41
C PRO A 76 10.27 -8.94 -8.34
N ALA A 77 9.15 -9.59 -8.71
CA ALA A 77 8.48 -10.52 -7.82
C ALA A 77 9.53 -11.55 -7.36
N ALA A 78 9.79 -11.60 -6.05
CA ALA A 78 10.79 -12.50 -5.49
C ALA A 78 10.50 -13.93 -5.99
N ARG A 79 11.50 -14.53 -6.64
CA ARG A 79 11.42 -15.89 -7.20
C ARG A 79 11.44 -16.93 -6.09
#